data_AF-L9L8R3-F1
#
_entry.id   AF-L9L8R3-F1
#
_cell.length_a   1.000
_cell.length_b   1.000
_cell.length_c   1.000
_cell.angle_alpha   90.00
_cell.angle_beta   90.00
_cell.angle_gamma   90.00
#
_symmetry.space_group_name_H-M   'P 1'
#
loop_
_entity.id
_entity.type
_entity.pdbx_description
1 polymer ?
#
loop_
_entity_poly.entity_id
_entity_poly.type
_entity_poly.pdbx_seq_one_letter_code
_entity_poly.pdbx_strand_id
1 'polypeptide(L)'
;MSSMGPLIKARAGQFLKLSVPLGKPRKDRVFNTPLCEQGIVGFGIGIAVTGATAIAEIQFADYIFPAFDQIVNEAAKYRYRSGDLFNCGSLTIRSPWGCVGHGALYHSQSPEAFFAHCPGIKEEDIEIGE
;
A
#
# COMPACT_ATOMS: atom_id res chain seq x y z
N MET A 1 -10.20 -9.26 23.01
CA MET A 1 -10.88 -7.96 22.86
C MET A 1 -9.82 -6.88 23.08
N SER A 2 -9.02 -6.56 22.07
CA SER A 2 -8.07 -5.43 22.15
C SER A 2 -8.76 -4.18 21.63
N SER A 3 -8.66 -3.12 22.41
CA SER A 3 -9.20 -1.79 22.14
C SER A 3 -8.41 -1.10 21.03
N MET A 4 -9.14 -0.59 20.05
CA MET A 4 -8.67 0.05 18.83
C MET A 4 -8.16 1.47 19.10
N GLY A 5 -6.93 1.78 18.69
CA GLY A 5 -6.38 3.14 18.68
C GLY A 5 -7.06 4.06 17.65
N PRO A 6 -6.79 5.38 17.68
CA PRO A 6 -7.56 6.37 16.93
C PRO A 6 -7.45 6.15 15.42
N LEU A 7 -8.61 5.91 14.82
CA LEU A 7 -8.90 5.94 13.40
C LEU A 7 -8.02 7.00 12.70
N ILE A 8 -7.23 6.61 11.70
CA ILE A 8 -6.97 7.53 10.58
C ILE A 8 -8.37 7.80 10.04
N LYS A 9 -8.96 8.91 10.48
CA LYS A 9 -10.24 9.40 9.98
C LYS A 9 -10.09 9.39 8.47
N ALA A 10 -10.81 8.49 7.79
CA ALA A 10 -10.91 8.50 6.35
C ALA A 10 -11.28 9.94 6.00
N ARG A 11 -10.32 10.71 5.49
CA ARG A 11 -10.62 12.09 5.08
C ARG A 11 -11.65 11.94 3.98
N ALA A 12 -12.79 12.60 4.15
CA ALA A 12 -13.82 12.64 3.12
C ALA A 12 -13.18 13.05 1.79
N GLY A 13 -13.14 12.12 0.84
CA GLY A 13 -12.42 12.24 -0.43
C GLY A 13 -11.74 10.92 -0.81
N GLN A 14 -12.17 10.36 -1.95
CA GLN A 14 -11.64 9.13 -2.59
C GLN A 14 -10.19 9.33 -3.07
N PHE A 15 -9.24 9.55 -2.15
CA PHE A 15 -7.90 9.99 -2.50
C PHE A 15 -6.88 8.94 -2.07
N LEU A 16 -6.57 8.08 -3.02
CA LEU A 16 -5.39 7.23 -3.01
C LEU A 16 -4.16 8.14 -3.22
N LYS A 17 -3.15 8.00 -2.36
CA LYS A 17 -1.99 8.91 -2.30
C LYS A 17 -0.71 8.19 -2.68
N LEU A 18 0.15 8.91 -3.36
CA LEU A 18 1.54 8.52 -3.54
C LEU A 18 2.46 9.61 -3.02
N SER A 19 3.53 9.22 -2.32
CA SER A 19 4.58 10.16 -1.93
C SER A 19 5.96 9.86 -2.49
N VAL A 20 6.66 10.90 -2.94
CA VAL A 20 7.97 10.87 -3.64
C VAL A 20 9.05 11.73 -2.92
N PRO A 21 10.35 11.63 -3.28
CA PRO A 21 11.50 12.04 -2.45
C PRO A 21 11.52 13.46 -1.88
N LEU A 22 12.30 13.62 -0.80
CA LEU A 22 12.63 14.89 -0.14
C LEU A 22 13.48 15.76 -1.09
N GLY A 23 12.90 16.81 -1.65
CA GLY A 23 13.57 17.72 -2.60
C GLY A 23 12.59 18.45 -3.53
N LYS A 24 11.39 17.91 -3.71
CA LYS A 24 10.29 18.57 -4.45
C LYS A 24 9.36 19.38 -3.53
N PRO A 25 8.66 20.41 -4.06
CA PRO A 25 7.57 21.07 -3.34
C PRO A 25 6.50 20.07 -2.89
N ARG A 26 5.85 20.35 -1.75
CA ARG A 26 4.91 19.41 -1.10
C ARG A 26 3.75 18.96 -2.01
N LYS A 27 3.30 19.82 -2.94
CA LYS A 27 2.24 19.50 -3.91
C LYS A 27 2.67 18.45 -4.94
N ASP A 28 3.95 18.42 -5.30
CA ASP A 28 4.52 17.44 -6.23
C ASP A 28 5.00 16.18 -5.50
N ARG A 29 4.93 16.18 -4.16
CA ARG A 29 5.33 15.08 -3.28
C ARG A 29 4.16 14.29 -2.73
N VAL A 30 2.95 14.83 -2.72
CA VAL A 30 1.75 14.14 -2.24
C VAL A 30 0.63 14.54 -3.18
N PHE A 31 0.22 13.59 -4.01
CA PHE A 31 -0.82 13.82 -5.01
C PHE A 31 -1.82 12.67 -5.01
N ASN A 32 -3.01 12.99 -5.50
CA ASN A 32 -4.08 12.04 -5.68
C ASN A 32 -3.86 11.28 -6.98
N THR A 33 -4.19 10.00 -6.99
CA THR A 33 -4.21 9.19 -8.21
C THR A 33 -5.64 9.04 -8.73
N PRO A 34 -5.82 8.59 -9.98
CA PRO A 34 -7.08 7.99 -10.41
C PRO A 34 -7.50 6.85 -9.45
N LEU A 35 -8.81 6.60 -9.38
CA LEU A 35 -9.40 5.55 -8.53
C LEU A 35 -9.19 4.18 -9.19
N CYS A 36 -7.98 3.64 -9.04
CA CYS A 36 -7.54 2.39 -9.66
C CYS A 36 -6.35 1.79 -8.89
N GLU A 37 -6.62 0.82 -8.03
CA GLU A 37 -5.65 0.24 -7.08
C GLU A 37 -4.49 -0.47 -7.78
N GLN A 38 -4.77 -1.22 -8.86
CA GLN A 38 -3.73 -1.81 -9.70
C GLN A 38 -2.79 -0.74 -10.29
N GLY A 39 -3.35 0.40 -10.70
CA GLY A 39 -2.58 1.51 -11.26
C GLY A 39 -1.69 2.16 -10.22
N ILE A 40 -2.17 2.30 -8.98
CA ILE A 40 -1.42 2.88 -7.88
C ILE A 40 -0.22 2.02 -7.51
N VAL A 41 -0.42 0.72 -7.33
CA VAL A 41 0.68 -0.17 -6.96
C VAL A 41 1.67 -0.28 -8.12
N GLY A 42 1.20 -0.48 -9.36
CA GLY A 42 2.07 -0.54 -10.53
C GLY A 42 2.89 0.74 -10.74
N PHE A 43 2.26 1.91 -10.56
CA PHE A 43 2.94 3.19 -10.64
C PHE A 43 3.95 3.37 -9.49
N GLY A 44 3.61 2.95 -8.27
CA GLY A 44 4.52 2.94 -7.13
C GLY A 44 5.75 2.05 -7.36
N ILE A 45 5.57 0.86 -7.93
CA ILE A 45 6.67 -0.03 -8.36
C ILE A 45 7.58 0.71 -9.34
N GLY A 46 7.01 1.34 -10.37
CA GLY A 46 7.77 2.10 -11.37
C GLY A 46 8.61 3.21 -10.75
N ILE A 47 8.06 3.97 -9.80
CA ILE A 47 8.83 4.99 -9.06
C ILE A 47 9.94 4.35 -8.23
N ALA A 48 9.65 3.28 -7.50
CA ALA A 48 10.63 2.60 -6.66
C ALA A 48 11.82 2.06 -7.47
N VAL A 49 11.56 1.56 -8.68
CA VAL A 49 12.60 1.08 -9.61
C VAL A 49 13.56 2.19 -10.05
N THR A 50 13.12 3.45 -10.08
CA THR A 50 14.01 4.60 -10.36
C THR A 50 14.94 4.95 -9.20
N GLY A 51 14.80 4.28 -8.05
CA GLY A 51 15.53 4.55 -6.81
C GLY A 51 14.86 5.59 -5.90
N ALA A 52 13.70 6.12 -6.28
CA ALA A 52 12.91 7.01 -5.44
C ALA A 52 12.09 6.23 -4.39
N THR A 53 11.84 6.84 -3.23
CA THR A 53 10.89 6.27 -2.25
C THR A 53 9.46 6.49 -2.71
N ALA A 54 8.66 5.43 -2.72
CA ALA A 54 7.25 5.44 -3.09
C ALA A 54 6.41 4.93 -1.90
N ILE A 55 5.49 5.76 -1.40
CA ILE A 55 4.53 5.33 -0.38
C ILE A 55 3.14 5.39 -1.00
N ALA A 56 2.59 4.23 -1.33
CA ALA A 56 1.26 4.06 -1.89
C ALA A 56 0.25 3.86 -0.75
N GLU A 57 -0.92 4.50 -0.86
CA GLU A 57 -2.03 4.34 0.09
C GLU A 57 -3.20 3.66 -0.63
N ILE A 58 -3.62 2.48 -0.15
CA ILE A 58 -4.86 1.80 -0.52
C ILE A 58 -5.91 2.15 0.53
N GLN A 59 -7.10 2.57 0.10
CA GLN A 59 -8.07 3.23 0.98
C GLN A 59 -8.60 2.33 2.11
N PHE A 60 -8.82 1.05 1.82
CA PHE A 60 -9.15 0.00 2.79
C PHE A 60 -8.52 -1.31 2.31
N ALA A 61 -8.09 -2.16 3.23
CA ALA A 61 -7.43 -3.41 2.90
C ALA A 61 -8.36 -4.32 2.06
N ASP A 62 -9.68 -4.18 2.24
CA ASP A 62 -10.72 -4.82 1.43
C ASP A 62 -10.61 -4.50 -0.08
N TYR A 63 -10.02 -3.36 -0.44
CA TYR A 63 -9.83 -2.91 -1.82
C TYR A 63 -8.44 -3.20 -2.38
N ILE A 64 -7.60 -3.98 -1.68
CA ILE A 64 -6.25 -4.29 -2.16
C ILE A 64 -6.24 -5.34 -3.29
N PHE A 65 -7.30 -6.15 -3.41
CA PHE A 65 -7.35 -7.29 -4.34
C PHE A 65 -7.21 -6.94 -5.83
N PRO A 66 -7.72 -5.81 -6.36
CA PRO A 66 -7.40 -5.40 -7.73
C PRO A 66 -5.89 -5.24 -7.97
N ALA A 67 -5.12 -4.89 -6.95
CA ALA A 67 -3.66 -4.75 -7.04
C ALA A 67 -2.89 -6.05 -6.73
N PHE A 68 -3.58 -7.16 -6.46
CA PHE A 68 -2.95 -8.41 -6.01
C PHE A 68 -1.90 -8.92 -7.01
N ASP A 69 -2.16 -8.85 -8.31
CA ASP A 69 -1.20 -9.24 -9.34
C ASP A 69 0.07 -8.37 -9.33
N GLN A 70 -0.08 -7.05 -9.19
CA GLN A 70 1.06 -6.13 -9.08
C GLN A 70 1.87 -6.38 -7.80
N ILE A 71 1.23 -6.78 -6.71
CA ILE A 71 1.94 -7.10 -5.46
C ILE A 71 2.67 -8.44 -5.59
N VAL A 72 1.95 -9.49 -6.01
CA VAL A 72 2.43 -10.87 -5.94
C VAL A 72 3.36 -11.21 -7.09
N ASN A 73 3.02 -10.84 -8.33
CA ASN A 73 3.80 -11.22 -9.50
C ASN A 73 4.86 -10.19 -9.86
N GLU A 74 4.59 -8.89 -9.64
CA GLU A 74 5.54 -7.83 -9.97
C GLU A 74 6.42 -7.44 -8.78
N ALA A 75 5.87 -6.85 -7.72
CA ALA A 75 6.65 -6.30 -6.61
C ALA A 75 7.47 -7.37 -5.87
N ALA A 76 6.83 -8.46 -5.44
CA ALA A 76 7.48 -9.51 -4.65
C ALA A 76 8.65 -10.16 -5.39
N LYS A 77 8.54 -10.30 -6.71
CA LYS A 77 9.51 -11.01 -7.54
C LYS A 77 10.52 -10.09 -8.23
N TYR A 78 10.36 -8.76 -8.13
CA TYR A 78 11.09 -7.78 -8.94
C TYR A 78 12.62 -7.91 -8.81
N ARG A 79 13.11 -8.03 -7.57
CA ARG A 79 14.54 -8.21 -7.28
C ARG A 79 15.06 -9.59 -7.70
N TYR A 80 14.26 -10.62 -7.46
CA TYR A 80 14.64 -12.01 -7.75
C TYR A 80 14.74 -12.26 -9.26
N ARG A 81 13.71 -11.84 -10.02
CA ARG A 81 13.64 -12.05 -11.47
C ARG A 81 14.71 -11.29 -12.26
N SER A 82 15.26 -10.22 -11.68
CA SER A 82 16.27 -9.38 -12.31
C SER A 82 17.71 -9.78 -11.93
N GLY A 83 17.90 -10.75 -11.02
CA GLY A 83 19.23 -11.04 -10.47
C GLY A 83 19.84 -9.84 -9.74
N ASP A 84 19.00 -9.04 -9.05
CA ASP A 84 19.35 -7.80 -8.36
C ASP A 84 19.78 -6.62 -9.25
N LEU A 85 19.60 -6.71 -10.57
CA LEU A 85 19.83 -5.56 -11.47
C LEU A 85 18.80 -4.44 -11.27
N PHE A 86 17.58 -4.80 -10.87
CA PHE A 86 16.49 -3.87 -10.56
C PHE A 86 15.72 -4.34 -9.34
N ASN A 87 15.26 -3.41 -8.51
CA ASN A 87 14.42 -3.72 -7.35
C ASN A 87 13.41 -2.59 -7.09
N CYS A 88 12.37 -2.90 -6.31
CA CYS A 88 11.39 -1.93 -5.83
C CYS A 88 11.37 -1.86 -4.30
N GLY A 89 12.52 -2.04 -3.64
CA GLY A 89 12.60 -2.13 -2.17
C GLY A 89 12.25 -0.82 -1.44
N SER A 90 12.23 0.30 -2.15
CA SER A 90 11.80 1.61 -1.65
C SER A 90 10.28 1.86 -1.77
N LEU A 91 9.50 0.83 -2.12
CA LEU A 91 8.04 0.85 -2.13
C LEU A 91 7.48 0.43 -0.76
N THR A 92 6.53 1.20 -0.25
CA THR A 92 5.68 0.83 0.88
C THR A 92 4.22 1.01 0.50
N ILE A 93 3.39 -0.02 0.70
CA ILE A 93 1.95 0.04 0.51
C ILE A 93 1.31 0.08 1.90
N ARG A 94 0.46 1.07 2.16
CA ARG A 94 -0.26 1.20 3.44
C ARG A 94 -1.75 1.11 3.20
N SER A 95 -2.46 0.43 4.09
CA SER A 95 -3.91 0.37 4.06
C SER A 95 -4.49 0.23 5.47
N PRO A 96 -5.63 0.88 5.77
CA PRO A 96 -6.41 0.56 6.97
C PRO A 96 -6.92 -0.88 6.89
N TRP A 97 -6.75 -1.64 7.97
CA TRP A 97 -7.14 -3.06 8.05
C TRP A 97 -7.89 -3.34 9.35
N GLY A 98 -8.60 -4.48 9.39
CA GLY A 98 -9.26 -4.97 10.59
C GLY A 98 -10.67 -4.42 10.81
N CYS A 99 -11.36 -4.99 11.81
CA CYS A 99 -12.76 -4.68 12.07
C CYS A 99 -12.94 -3.27 12.68
N VAL A 100 -14.05 -2.62 12.33
CA VAL A 100 -14.41 -1.27 12.84
C VAL A 100 -15.78 -1.22 13.52
N GLY A 101 -16.34 -2.38 13.87
CA GLY A 101 -17.67 -2.53 14.49
C GLY A 101 -18.84 -2.46 13.50
N HIS A 102 -18.82 -1.54 12.54
CA HIS A 102 -19.92 -1.32 11.58
C HIS A 102 -19.47 -1.29 10.11
N GLY A 103 -18.32 -1.89 9.78
CA GLY A 103 -17.74 -1.87 8.43
C GLY A 103 -18.30 -2.90 7.44
N ALA A 104 -19.10 -3.85 7.93
CA ALA A 104 -19.70 -4.93 7.14
C ALA A 104 -18.64 -5.68 6.27
N LEU A 105 -18.96 -6.00 5.02
CA LEU A 105 -18.13 -6.88 4.18
C LEU A 105 -16.88 -6.21 3.59
N TYR A 106 -16.88 -4.88 3.42
CA TYR A 106 -15.90 -4.17 2.59
C TYR A 106 -15.14 -3.05 3.33
N HIS A 107 -15.23 -3.03 4.66
CA HIS A 107 -14.45 -2.12 5.51
C HIS A 107 -14.05 -2.82 6.83
N SER A 108 -13.79 -4.13 6.80
CA SER A 108 -13.49 -4.90 8.02
C SER A 108 -12.61 -6.13 7.78
N GLN A 109 -12.05 -6.29 6.58
CA GLN A 109 -11.25 -7.46 6.26
C GLN A 109 -9.84 -7.38 6.86
N SER A 110 -9.29 -8.57 7.08
CA SER A 110 -7.90 -8.81 7.47
C SER A 110 -7.28 -9.75 6.41
N PRO A 111 -6.69 -9.19 5.33
CA PRO A 111 -6.25 -9.98 4.18
C PRO A 111 -4.80 -10.50 4.28
N GLU A 112 -4.13 -10.37 5.43
CA GLU A 112 -2.72 -10.76 5.62
C GLU A 112 -2.42 -12.19 5.15
N ALA A 113 -3.32 -13.14 5.43
CA ALA A 113 -3.13 -14.53 5.03
C ALA A 113 -3.03 -14.75 3.50
N PHE A 114 -3.62 -13.86 2.68
CA PHE A 114 -3.49 -13.92 1.22
C PHE A 114 -2.09 -13.55 0.74
N PHE A 115 -1.38 -12.74 1.52
CA PHE A 115 -0.05 -12.24 1.19
C PHE A 115 1.06 -13.05 1.88
N ALA A 116 0.76 -13.69 3.01
CA ALA A 116 1.70 -14.50 3.79
C ALA A 116 2.35 -15.65 2.99
N HIS A 117 1.69 -16.13 1.92
CA HIS A 117 2.22 -17.17 1.03
C HIS A 117 2.99 -16.62 -0.19
N CYS A 118 3.32 -15.32 -0.20
CA CYS A 118 4.03 -14.68 -1.30
C CYS A 118 5.45 -14.27 -0.88
N PRO A 119 6.49 -15.07 -1.18
CA PRO A 119 7.87 -14.71 -0.90
C PRO A 119 8.29 -13.42 -1.61
N GLY A 120 9.03 -12.56 -0.91
CA GLY A 120 9.59 -11.32 -1.47
C GLY A 120 8.87 -10.04 -1.08
N ILE A 121 7.77 -10.13 -0.34
CA ILE A 121 7.12 -9.00 0.37
C ILE A 121 7.24 -9.17 1.88
N LYS A 122 7.10 -8.06 2.60
CA LYS A 122 7.05 -8.03 4.06
C LYS A 122 5.76 -7.36 4.49
N GLU A 123 5.04 -8.02 5.39
CA GLU A 123 3.87 -7.48 6.08
C GLU A 123 4.29 -6.98 7.46
N GLU A 124 3.77 -5.81 7.83
CA GLU A 124 3.98 -5.21 9.14
C GLU A 124 2.68 -4.57 9.61
N ASP A 125 2.17 -5.05 10.74
CA ASP A 125 1.04 -4.42 11.43
C ASP A 125 1.56 -3.27 12.29
N ILE A 126 1.07 -2.07 12.03
CA ILE A 126 1.44 -0.87 12.78
C ILE A 126 0.23 -0.45 13.62
N GLU A 127 0.29 -0.75 14.92
CA GLU A 127 -0.63 -0.16 15.88
C GLU A 127 -0.30 1.32 16.06
N ILE A 128 -1.27 2.18 15.79
CA ILE A 128 -1.18 3.60 16.09
C ILE A 128 -1.61 3.73 17.55
N GLY A 129 -0.65 3.87 18.46
CA GLY A 129 -0.91 4.14 19.87
C GLY A 129 -1.73 5.43 20.06
N GLU A 130 -2.41 5.54 21.22
CA GLU A 130 -3.17 6.74 21.62
C GLU A 130 -2.29 7.99 21.77
#